data_AF-A0A3L7VEE4-F1
#
_entry.id   AF-A0A3L7VEE4-F1
#
_cell.length_a   1.000
_cell.length_b   1.000
_cell.length_c   1.000
_cell.angle_alpha   90.00
_cell.angle_beta   90.00
_cell.angle_gamma   90.00
#
_symmetry.space_group_name_H-M   'P 1'
#
loop_
_entity.id
_entity.type
_entity.pdbx_description
1 polymer ?
#
loop_
_entity_poly.entity_id
_entity_poly.type
_entity_poly.pdbx_seq_one_letter_code
_entity_poly.pdbx_strand_id
1 'polypeptide(L)'
;MLAAASVAFRPTSAAYADTLLVHARQLYSFADTYRGRYSESIPDAAAFYNSFSGYHDELCWAALWLHTATGEQAWLDKAVAVYDTQLAGQTLQWTQAWDDKVYGSAVLLAAKTGQAMYRLEAERWLDWWTVGGADGKVRTTAGGLAFLDTWGSLRYAANTSFMALVYADTVRDHDGRYHDFAVRQIRYMLGDNPAGRSYVVGYGTNPPKNPHHRGASGIYDGSISAPFDNRHGPRRVSRLSTSSTSRRSTRPA
;
A
#
# COMPACT_ATOMS: atom_id res chain seq x y z
N MET A 1 11.37 0.77 -6.42
CA MET A 1 10.56 -0.07 -7.33
C MET A 1 11.38 -1.18 -8.00
N LEU A 2 12.43 -0.85 -8.79
CA LEU A 2 13.16 -1.85 -9.58
C LEU A 2 13.77 -3.00 -8.75
N ALA A 3 14.34 -2.71 -7.57
CA ALA A 3 14.82 -3.75 -6.65
C ALA A 3 13.70 -4.68 -6.13
N ALA A 4 12.51 -4.15 -5.84
CA ALA A 4 11.37 -5.00 -5.45
C ALA A 4 10.91 -5.88 -6.61
N ALA A 5 10.86 -5.32 -7.82
CA ALA A 5 10.51 -6.07 -9.02
C ALA A 5 11.55 -7.16 -9.33
N SER A 6 12.85 -6.90 -9.13
CA SER A 6 13.89 -7.92 -9.34
C SER A 6 13.70 -9.12 -8.43
N VAL A 7 13.26 -8.94 -7.18
CA VAL A 7 12.90 -10.06 -6.28
C VAL A 7 11.77 -10.89 -6.89
N ALA A 8 10.69 -10.25 -7.36
CA ALA A 8 9.54 -10.95 -7.92
C ALA A 8 9.86 -11.69 -9.23
N PHE A 9 10.72 -11.12 -10.08
CA PHE A 9 11.10 -11.73 -11.36
C PHE A 9 12.25 -12.72 -11.24
N ARG A 10 13.03 -12.73 -10.15
CA ARG A 10 14.19 -13.63 -10.00
C ARG A 10 13.87 -15.10 -10.30
N PRO A 11 12.74 -15.68 -9.83
CA PRO A 11 12.45 -17.10 -10.07
C PRO A 11 12.03 -17.43 -11.51
N THR A 12 11.50 -16.47 -12.26
CA THR A 12 10.88 -16.70 -13.59
C THR A 12 11.66 -16.09 -14.74
N SER A 13 12.44 -15.04 -14.48
CA SER A 13 13.26 -14.34 -15.47
C SER A 13 14.51 -13.76 -14.80
N ALA A 14 15.50 -14.63 -14.59
CA ALA A 14 16.75 -14.27 -13.96
C ALA A 14 17.44 -13.10 -14.68
N ALA A 15 17.71 -13.20 -15.98
CA ALA A 15 18.40 -12.14 -16.72
C ALA A 15 17.70 -10.77 -16.59
N TYR A 16 16.36 -10.74 -16.60
CA TYR A 16 15.61 -9.51 -16.42
C TYR A 16 15.72 -8.97 -14.98
N ALA A 17 15.66 -9.84 -13.97
CA ALA A 17 15.90 -9.44 -12.59
C ALA A 17 17.28 -8.80 -12.40
N ASP A 18 18.31 -9.29 -13.08
CA ASP A 18 19.64 -8.67 -13.06
C ASP A 18 19.64 -7.28 -13.72
N THR A 19 18.96 -7.12 -14.87
CA THR A 19 18.77 -5.81 -15.51
C THR A 19 18.08 -4.80 -14.57
N LEU A 20 17.00 -5.23 -13.91
CA LEU A 20 16.29 -4.39 -12.94
C LEU A 20 17.19 -3.99 -11.77
N LEU A 21 17.99 -4.92 -11.25
CA LEU A 21 18.87 -4.66 -10.12
C LEU A 21 20.04 -3.73 -10.47
N VAL A 22 20.61 -3.85 -11.68
CA VAL A 22 21.62 -2.91 -12.19
C VAL A 22 21.06 -1.49 -12.18
N HIS A 23 19.89 -1.28 -12.76
CA HIS A 23 19.27 0.04 -12.80
C HIS A 23 18.82 0.53 -11.41
N ALA A 24 18.40 -0.38 -10.52
CA ALA A 24 18.07 -0.01 -9.14
C ALA A 24 19.27 0.61 -8.41
N ARG A 25 20.47 0.03 -8.57
CA ARG A 25 21.70 0.56 -7.98
C ARG A 25 22.11 1.90 -8.57
N GLN A 26 22.01 2.03 -9.91
CA GLN A 26 22.32 3.28 -10.60
C GLN A 26 21.40 4.42 -10.14
N LEU A 27 20.09 4.18 -10.07
CA LEU A 27 19.11 5.16 -9.60
C LEU A 27 19.32 5.52 -8.13
N TYR A 28 19.62 4.53 -7.28
CA TYR A 28 19.94 4.79 -5.88
C TYR A 28 21.19 5.66 -5.76
N SER A 29 22.28 5.31 -6.46
CA SER A 29 23.54 6.06 -6.42
C SER A 29 23.36 7.48 -6.93
N PHE A 30 22.54 7.69 -7.97
CA PHE A 30 22.16 9.02 -8.43
C PHE A 30 21.43 9.80 -7.33
N ALA A 31 20.37 9.23 -6.75
CA ALA A 31 19.58 9.87 -5.71
C ALA A 31 20.40 10.13 -4.42
N ASP A 32 21.35 9.26 -4.11
CA ASP A 32 22.20 9.35 -2.92
C ASP A 32 23.38 10.33 -3.11
N THR A 33 23.80 10.59 -4.35
CA THR A 33 24.84 11.57 -4.68
C THR A 33 24.27 12.98 -4.86
N TYR A 34 23.16 13.11 -5.58
CA TYR A 34 22.57 14.39 -5.96
C TYR A 34 21.24 14.61 -5.22
N ARG A 35 21.35 15.18 -4.02
CA ARG A 35 20.22 15.34 -3.10
C ARG A 35 19.36 16.55 -3.47
N GLY A 36 18.05 16.34 -3.53
CA GLY A 36 17.07 17.40 -3.78
C GLY A 36 15.67 16.83 -3.95
N ARG A 37 14.65 17.69 -3.82
CA ARG A 37 13.26 17.30 -4.09
C ARG A 37 13.01 17.38 -5.58
N TYR A 38 12.44 16.33 -6.15
CA TYR A 38 12.17 16.31 -7.60
C TYR A 38 11.20 17.42 -8.01
N SER A 39 10.25 17.79 -7.15
CA SER A 39 9.23 18.83 -7.40
C SER A 39 9.82 20.23 -7.47
N GLU A 40 11.04 20.45 -7.00
CA GLU A 40 11.77 21.71 -7.20
C GLU A 40 12.37 21.79 -8.62
N SER A 41 12.71 20.64 -9.20
CA SER A 41 13.24 20.54 -10.55
C SER A 41 12.15 20.40 -11.62
N ILE A 42 10.97 19.90 -11.25
CA ILE A 42 9.80 19.71 -12.11
C ILE A 42 8.59 20.39 -11.47
N PRO A 43 8.49 21.73 -11.57
CA PRO A 43 7.50 22.52 -10.81
C PRO A 43 6.05 22.18 -11.18
N ASP A 44 5.79 21.79 -12.44
CA ASP A 44 4.44 21.38 -12.88
C ASP A 44 3.92 20.16 -12.11
N ALA A 45 4.82 19.29 -11.63
CA ALA A 45 4.44 18.12 -10.84
C ALA A 45 4.04 18.49 -9.41
N ALA A 46 4.51 19.63 -8.87
CA ALA A 46 4.25 20.05 -7.50
C ALA A 46 2.75 20.31 -7.25
N ALA A 47 2.00 20.72 -8.27
CA ALA A 47 0.54 20.91 -8.15
C ALA A 47 -0.25 19.60 -7.98
N PHE A 48 0.36 18.44 -8.26
CA PHE A 48 -0.30 17.14 -8.24
C PHE A 48 0.33 16.16 -7.24
N TYR A 49 1.66 16.03 -7.30
CA TYR A 49 2.47 15.09 -6.52
C TYR A 49 3.70 15.79 -5.93
N ASN A 50 3.51 16.86 -5.17
CA ASN A 50 4.64 17.49 -4.49
C ASN A 50 5.36 16.50 -3.54
N SER A 51 6.68 16.58 -3.43
CA SER A 51 7.43 15.85 -2.40
C SER A 51 7.28 16.60 -1.06
N PHE A 52 6.29 16.22 -0.26
CA PHE A 52 6.01 16.88 1.03
C PHE A 52 6.94 16.34 2.13
N SER A 53 7.13 15.02 2.21
CA SER A 53 8.05 14.36 3.15
C SER A 53 9.53 14.60 2.85
N GLY A 54 9.86 14.95 1.60
CA GLY A 54 11.25 15.06 1.12
C GLY A 54 11.70 13.78 0.40
N TYR A 55 12.95 13.38 0.63
CA TYR A 55 13.56 12.23 -0.05
C TYR A 55 14.25 11.23 0.92
N HIS A 56 14.30 11.54 2.22
CA HIS A 56 15.05 10.72 3.18
C HIS A 56 14.35 9.38 3.42
N ASP A 57 13.02 9.39 3.48
CA ASP A 57 12.23 8.16 3.57
C ASP A 57 12.36 7.30 2.31
N GLU A 58 12.48 7.89 1.11
CA GLU A 58 12.81 7.15 -0.11
C GLU A 58 14.18 6.51 -0.08
N LEU A 59 15.21 7.20 0.47
CA LEU A 59 16.56 6.65 0.57
C LEU A 59 16.61 5.48 1.55
N CYS A 60 15.90 5.56 2.67
CA CYS A 60 15.75 4.43 3.59
C CYS A 60 15.01 3.27 2.90
N TRP A 61 13.84 3.55 2.33
CA TRP A 61 12.99 2.57 1.66
C TRP A 61 13.69 1.85 0.51
N ALA A 62 14.39 2.59 -0.36
CA ALA A 62 15.09 2.02 -1.49
C ALA A 62 16.28 1.16 -1.06
N ALA A 63 17.00 1.56 0.00
CA ALA A 63 18.07 0.76 0.58
C ALA A 63 17.55 -0.56 1.17
N LEU A 64 16.40 -0.55 1.85
CA LEU A 64 15.76 -1.77 2.36
C LEU A 64 15.37 -2.75 1.23
N TRP A 65 14.88 -2.22 0.10
CA TRP A 65 14.57 -3.04 -1.07
C TRP A 65 15.82 -3.57 -1.76
N LEU A 66 16.89 -2.77 -1.87
CA LEU A 66 18.18 -3.23 -2.39
C LEU A 66 18.78 -4.33 -1.49
N HIS A 67 18.73 -4.17 -0.17
CA HIS A 67 19.13 -5.22 0.76
C HIS A 67 18.30 -6.50 0.54
N THR A 68 16.98 -6.38 0.41
CA THR A 68 16.09 -7.54 0.16
C THR A 68 16.42 -8.23 -1.17
N ALA A 69 16.79 -7.48 -2.21
CA ALA A 69 17.10 -8.03 -3.53
C ALA A 69 18.49 -8.67 -3.63
N THR A 70 19.43 -8.28 -2.76
CA THR A 70 20.87 -8.59 -2.91
C THR A 70 21.43 -9.43 -1.78
N GLY A 71 20.85 -9.33 -0.59
CA GLY A 71 21.43 -9.86 0.65
C GLY A 71 22.64 -9.08 1.16
N GLU A 72 23.06 -8.00 0.49
CA GLU A 72 24.23 -7.23 0.90
C GLU A 72 23.93 -6.39 2.15
N GLN A 73 24.75 -6.58 3.19
CA GLN A 73 24.58 -5.92 4.49
C GLN A 73 24.75 -4.38 4.38
N ALA A 74 25.62 -3.91 3.49
CA ALA A 74 25.87 -2.48 3.29
C ALA A 74 24.59 -1.68 2.97
N TRP A 75 23.60 -2.30 2.29
CA TRP A 75 22.30 -1.65 2.05
C TRP A 75 21.44 -1.56 3.31
N LEU A 76 21.48 -2.56 4.18
CA LEU A 76 20.78 -2.50 5.46
C LEU A 76 21.42 -1.46 6.39
N ASP A 77 22.76 -1.42 6.44
CA ASP A 77 23.49 -0.42 7.23
C ASP A 77 23.17 1.00 6.75
N LYS A 78 23.08 1.21 5.43
CA LYS A 78 22.66 2.48 4.83
C LYS A 78 21.22 2.85 5.21
N ALA A 79 20.29 1.89 5.18
CA ALA A 79 18.91 2.12 5.56
C ALA A 79 18.78 2.54 7.03
N VAL A 80 19.48 1.82 7.93
CA VAL A 80 19.58 2.12 9.37
C VAL A 80 20.15 3.51 9.58
N ALA A 81 21.28 3.85 8.94
CA ALA A 81 21.91 5.16 9.10
C ALA A 81 20.99 6.31 8.66
N VAL A 82 20.29 6.17 7.53
CA VAL A 82 19.32 7.18 7.07
C VAL A 82 18.15 7.28 8.04
N TYR A 83 17.60 6.15 8.48
CA TYR A 83 16.46 6.13 9.38
C TYR A 83 16.78 6.80 10.71
N ASP A 84 17.85 6.35 11.38
CA ASP A 84 18.21 6.81 12.72
C ASP A 84 18.55 8.30 12.75
N THR A 85 19.14 8.83 11.67
CA THR A 85 19.59 10.24 11.63
C THR A 85 18.55 11.21 11.06
N GLN A 86 17.61 10.75 10.25
CA GLN A 86 16.68 11.64 9.52
C GLN A 86 15.20 11.36 9.82
N LEU A 87 14.87 10.14 10.26
CA LEU A 87 13.48 9.67 10.32
C LEU A 87 13.00 9.27 11.71
N ALA A 88 13.91 8.78 12.56
CA ALA A 88 13.59 8.37 13.91
C ALA A 88 13.03 9.53 14.75
N GLY A 89 12.08 9.21 15.63
CA GLY A 89 11.46 10.19 16.53
C GLY A 89 10.43 11.12 15.90
N GLN A 90 10.16 11.03 14.58
CA GLN A 90 9.07 11.77 13.95
C GLN A 90 7.69 11.37 14.51
N THR A 91 6.73 12.30 14.43
CA THR A 91 5.32 12.05 14.79
C THR A 91 4.65 11.24 13.67
N LEU A 92 4.20 10.02 13.99
CA LEU A 92 3.66 9.07 13.01
C LEU A 92 2.13 9.09 12.93
N GLN A 93 1.54 10.27 12.69
CA GLN A 93 0.08 10.48 12.59
C GLN A 93 -0.43 10.50 11.13
N TRP A 94 0.24 9.77 10.24
CA TRP A 94 -0.17 9.56 8.84
C TRP A 94 -0.04 8.07 8.47
N THR A 95 0.28 7.74 7.22
CA THR A 95 0.48 6.35 6.79
C THR A 95 1.37 6.25 5.55
N GLN A 96 1.81 5.02 5.28
CA GLN A 96 2.47 4.62 4.06
C GLN A 96 1.70 5.13 2.84
N ALA A 97 2.34 5.95 2.01
CA ALA A 97 1.73 6.52 0.84
C ALA A 97 2.74 6.63 -0.32
N TRP A 98 2.32 7.31 -1.39
CA TRP A 98 3.20 7.64 -2.50
C TRP A 98 4.23 8.71 -2.14
N ASP A 99 3.99 9.49 -1.09
CA ASP A 99 4.85 10.57 -0.61
C ASP A 99 5.73 10.08 0.54
N ASP A 100 5.15 9.52 1.62
CA ASP A 100 5.91 9.15 2.82
C ASP A 100 6.05 7.61 3.01
N LYS A 101 7.29 7.14 3.16
CA LYS A 101 7.68 5.72 3.33
C LYS A 101 8.27 5.43 4.72
N VAL A 102 8.30 6.39 5.65
CA VAL A 102 8.84 6.16 6.99
C VAL A 102 8.15 4.99 7.69
N TYR A 103 6.83 4.88 7.50
CA TYR A 103 5.97 3.85 8.08
C TYR A 103 6.35 2.43 7.65
N GLY A 104 6.41 2.19 6.34
CA GLY A 104 6.84 0.90 5.82
C GLY A 104 8.31 0.60 6.15
N SER A 105 9.15 1.64 6.22
CA SER A 105 10.56 1.50 6.59
C SER A 105 10.70 1.01 8.04
N ALA A 106 9.92 1.56 8.98
CA ALA A 106 9.88 1.10 10.37
C ALA A 106 9.49 -0.39 10.46
N VAL A 107 8.45 -0.81 9.74
CA VAL A 107 8.01 -2.22 9.68
C VAL A 107 9.11 -3.13 9.14
N LEU A 108 9.71 -2.77 8.01
CA LEU A 108 10.76 -3.58 7.38
C LEU A 108 12.04 -3.63 8.21
N LEU A 109 12.43 -2.52 8.85
CA LEU A 109 13.58 -2.48 9.76
C LEU A 109 13.34 -3.34 11.00
N ALA A 110 12.13 -3.27 11.59
CA ALA A 110 11.77 -4.13 12.71
C ALA A 110 11.89 -5.62 12.33
N ALA A 111 11.35 -6.02 11.18
CA ALA A 111 11.42 -7.40 10.69
C ALA A 111 12.85 -7.86 10.37
N LYS A 112 13.68 -6.99 9.80
CA LYS A 112 15.04 -7.35 9.35
C LYS A 112 16.09 -7.34 10.45
N THR A 113 15.93 -6.47 11.44
CA THR A 113 16.96 -6.24 12.47
C THR A 113 16.58 -6.83 13.83
N GLY A 114 15.29 -7.02 14.10
CA GLY A 114 14.79 -7.40 15.42
C GLY A 114 15.00 -6.34 16.50
N GLN A 115 15.49 -5.15 16.16
CA GLN A 115 15.80 -4.10 17.14
C GLN A 115 14.52 -3.50 17.72
N ALA A 116 14.53 -3.29 19.04
CA ALA A 116 13.35 -2.81 19.77
C ALA A 116 12.90 -1.42 19.32
N MET A 117 13.81 -0.53 18.91
CA MET A 117 13.46 0.83 18.50
C MET A 117 12.49 0.87 17.31
N TYR A 118 12.80 0.17 16.22
CA TYR A 118 11.94 0.14 15.03
C TYR A 118 10.62 -0.56 15.32
N ARG A 119 10.67 -1.59 16.16
CA ARG A 119 9.50 -2.31 16.61
C ARG A 119 8.54 -1.40 17.38
N LEU A 120 9.06 -0.61 18.33
CA LEU A 120 8.28 0.36 19.10
C LEU A 120 7.72 1.49 18.24
N GLU A 121 8.47 1.97 17.24
CA GLU A 121 7.96 3.00 16.33
C GLU A 121 6.85 2.47 15.41
N ALA A 122 7.02 1.27 14.86
CA ALA A 122 5.98 0.61 14.07
C ALA A 122 4.72 0.33 14.93
N GLU A 123 4.88 -0.17 16.15
CA GLU A 123 3.76 -0.39 17.08
C GLU A 123 3.07 0.92 17.46
N ARG A 124 3.82 2.00 17.76
CA ARG A 124 3.25 3.32 18.06
C ARG A 124 2.38 3.84 16.91
N TRP A 125 2.84 3.67 15.68
CA TRP A 125 2.08 4.03 14.48
C TRP A 125 0.84 3.15 14.28
N LEU A 126 0.97 1.81 14.35
CA LEU A 126 -0.14 0.89 14.17
C LEU A 126 -1.17 1.00 15.31
N ASP A 127 -0.73 1.30 16.52
CA ASP A 127 -1.60 1.58 17.66
C ASP A 127 -2.38 2.87 17.44
N TRP A 128 -1.76 3.93 16.92
CA TRP A 128 -2.49 5.15 16.53
C TRP A 128 -3.63 4.88 15.53
N TRP A 129 -3.43 3.92 14.60
CA TRP A 129 -4.47 3.47 13.66
C TRP A 129 -5.54 2.55 14.26
N THR A 130 -5.28 1.96 15.43
CA THR A 130 -6.14 0.92 16.02
C THR A 130 -6.73 1.36 17.36
N VAL A 131 -6.00 1.16 18.45
CA VAL A 131 -6.46 1.38 19.84
C VAL A 131 -6.23 2.81 20.31
N GLY A 132 -5.37 3.56 19.64
CA GLY A 132 -4.85 4.85 20.06
C GLY A 132 -3.62 4.71 20.96
N GLY A 133 -2.91 5.81 21.16
CA GLY A 133 -1.74 5.88 22.03
C GLY A 133 -1.48 7.30 22.53
N ALA A 134 -0.25 7.57 22.96
CA ALA A 134 0.17 8.90 23.42
C ALA A 134 -0.04 9.98 22.34
N ASP A 135 0.10 9.61 21.07
CA ASP A 135 -0.11 10.49 19.92
C ASP A 135 -1.59 10.56 19.48
N GLY A 136 -2.52 10.10 20.31
CA GLY A 136 -3.95 10.07 20.00
C GLY A 136 -4.35 8.87 19.14
N LYS A 137 -5.38 9.06 18.32
CA LYS A 137 -5.98 7.98 17.50
C LYS A 137 -6.54 8.54 16.20
N VAL A 138 -6.42 7.79 15.11
CA VAL A 138 -7.04 8.13 13.82
C VAL A 138 -8.56 8.26 13.97
N ARG A 139 -9.15 9.26 13.32
CA ARG A 139 -10.61 9.42 13.30
C ARG A 139 -11.25 8.18 12.68
N THR A 140 -12.33 7.70 13.28
CA THR A 140 -13.10 6.57 12.77
C THR A 140 -14.52 7.02 12.44
N THR A 141 -15.07 6.62 11.30
CA THR A 141 -16.48 6.89 10.97
C THR A 141 -17.41 6.06 11.85
N ALA A 142 -18.69 6.43 11.96
CA ALA A 142 -19.68 5.61 12.67
C ALA A 142 -19.78 4.17 12.11
N GLY A 143 -19.46 3.97 10.83
CA GLY A 143 -19.40 2.65 10.19
C GLY A 143 -18.10 1.86 10.43
N GLY A 144 -17.12 2.43 11.14
CA GLY A 144 -15.87 1.74 11.49
C GLY A 144 -14.74 1.87 10.47
N LEU A 145 -14.83 2.78 9.50
CA LEU A 145 -13.70 3.11 8.61
C LEU A 145 -12.72 4.02 9.34
N ALA A 146 -11.44 3.65 9.37
CA ALA A 146 -10.35 4.53 9.76
C ALA A 146 -10.17 5.61 8.68
N PHE A 147 -10.53 6.84 9.02
CA PHE A 147 -10.67 7.96 8.10
C PHE A 147 -9.58 8.99 8.39
N LEU A 148 -8.45 8.83 7.71
CA LEU A 148 -7.31 9.74 7.82
C LEU A 148 -7.59 11.11 7.20
N ASP A 149 -8.01 11.10 5.93
CA ASP A 149 -8.17 12.31 5.13
C ASP A 149 -9.29 12.15 4.08
N THR A 150 -9.76 13.27 3.55
CA THR A 150 -10.81 13.32 2.53
C THR A 150 -10.35 12.79 1.18
N TRP A 151 -9.08 12.97 0.82
CA TRP A 151 -8.54 12.54 -0.46
C TRP A 151 -8.10 11.08 -0.39
N GLY A 152 -8.94 10.18 -0.87
CA GLY A 152 -8.61 8.75 -0.93
C GLY A 152 -8.53 8.08 0.46
N SER A 153 -9.52 8.33 1.32
CA SER A 153 -9.64 7.70 2.65
C SER A 153 -9.46 6.18 2.62
N LEU A 154 -10.11 5.49 1.67
CA LEU A 154 -9.99 4.04 1.51
C LEU A 154 -8.58 3.61 1.11
N ARG A 155 -7.85 4.40 0.32
CA ARG A 155 -6.45 4.12 -0.03
C ARG A 155 -5.58 4.15 1.20
N TYR A 156 -5.75 5.13 2.08
CA TYR A 156 -4.94 5.22 3.29
C TYR A 156 -5.22 4.06 4.25
N ALA A 157 -6.50 3.73 4.47
CA ALA A 157 -6.87 2.56 5.27
C ALA A 157 -6.34 1.26 4.67
N ALA A 158 -6.36 1.10 3.33
CA ALA A 158 -5.84 -0.08 2.66
C ALA A 158 -4.32 -0.21 2.79
N ASN A 159 -3.58 0.90 2.64
CA ASN A 159 -2.13 0.92 2.80
C ASN A 159 -1.72 0.53 4.22
N THR A 160 -2.38 1.11 5.24
CA THR A 160 -2.16 0.72 6.63
C THR A 160 -2.51 -0.75 6.85
N SER A 161 -3.63 -1.23 6.30
CA SER A 161 -4.05 -2.63 6.42
C SER A 161 -3.00 -3.59 5.88
N PHE A 162 -2.42 -3.28 4.72
CA PHE A 162 -1.36 -4.09 4.14
C PHE A 162 -0.11 -4.11 5.03
N MET A 163 0.34 -2.95 5.50
CA MET A 163 1.50 -2.87 6.41
C MET A 163 1.25 -3.54 7.76
N ALA A 164 0.03 -3.44 8.30
CA ALA A 164 -0.38 -4.10 9.54
C ALA A 164 -0.32 -5.62 9.42
N LEU A 165 -0.77 -6.19 8.30
CA LEU A 165 -0.65 -7.62 8.02
C LEU A 165 0.82 -8.05 7.88
N VAL A 166 1.63 -7.29 7.14
CA VAL A 166 3.07 -7.56 7.01
C VAL A 166 3.74 -7.55 8.38
N TYR A 167 3.43 -6.56 9.22
CA TYR A 167 3.99 -6.47 10.57
C TYR A 167 3.53 -7.63 11.46
N ALA A 168 2.24 -7.98 11.43
CA ALA A 168 1.68 -9.11 12.16
C ALA A 168 2.37 -10.43 11.80
N ASP A 169 2.62 -10.65 10.51
CA ASP A 169 3.23 -11.88 10.00
C ASP A 169 4.74 -11.97 10.24
N THR A 170 5.44 -10.83 10.25
CA THR A 170 6.93 -10.81 10.23
C THR A 170 7.57 -10.36 11.54
N VAL A 171 6.82 -9.69 12.42
CA VAL A 171 7.35 -9.12 13.66
C VAL A 171 6.55 -9.63 14.87
N ARG A 172 5.29 -9.19 14.99
CA ARG A 172 4.40 -9.55 16.10
C ARG A 172 2.97 -9.09 15.82
N ASP A 173 1.99 -9.82 16.34
CA ASP A 173 0.62 -9.33 16.50
C ASP A 173 0.21 -9.33 17.98
N HIS A 174 -0.44 -8.26 18.43
CA HIS A 174 -0.91 -8.11 19.81
C HIS A 174 -2.34 -8.66 19.92
N ASP A 175 -2.45 -9.96 20.17
CA ASP A 175 -3.73 -10.67 20.31
C ASP A 175 -4.63 -10.53 19.06
N GLY A 176 -4.03 -10.53 17.87
CA GLY A 176 -4.76 -10.40 16.61
C GLY A 176 -5.14 -8.96 16.24
N ARG A 177 -4.76 -7.95 17.05
CA ARG A 177 -5.16 -6.55 16.86
C ARG A 177 -4.88 -6.02 15.46
N TYR A 178 -3.66 -6.21 14.96
CA TYR A 178 -3.24 -5.62 13.68
C TYR A 178 -3.84 -6.38 12.51
N HIS A 179 -3.90 -7.70 12.59
CA HIS A 179 -4.61 -8.53 11.64
C HIS A 179 -6.11 -8.16 11.55
N ASP A 180 -6.80 -8.09 12.69
CA ASP A 180 -8.25 -7.85 12.73
C ASP A 180 -8.61 -6.44 12.28
N PHE A 181 -7.78 -5.44 12.61
CA PHE A 181 -7.90 -4.11 12.04
C PHE A 181 -7.85 -4.16 10.51
N ALA A 182 -6.81 -4.79 9.95
CA ALA A 182 -6.62 -4.86 8.51
C ALA A 182 -7.78 -5.57 7.81
N VAL A 183 -8.19 -6.73 8.33
CA VAL A 183 -9.33 -7.49 7.80
C VAL A 183 -10.61 -6.66 7.85
N ARG A 184 -10.87 -5.94 8.94
CA ARG A 184 -12.04 -5.07 9.07
C ARG A 184 -12.04 -3.95 8.03
N GLN A 185 -10.93 -3.26 7.82
CA GLN A 185 -10.86 -2.18 6.84
C GLN A 185 -11.04 -2.69 5.41
N ILE A 186 -10.45 -3.83 5.06
CA ILE A 186 -10.66 -4.45 3.74
C ILE A 186 -12.11 -4.92 3.58
N ARG A 187 -12.72 -5.54 4.59
CA ARG A 187 -14.14 -5.93 4.55
C ARG A 187 -15.06 -4.72 4.37
N TYR A 188 -14.77 -3.60 5.04
CA TYR A 188 -15.49 -2.34 4.84
C TYR A 188 -15.47 -1.92 3.36
N MET A 189 -14.31 -1.99 2.69
CA MET A 189 -14.19 -1.65 1.27
C MET A 189 -14.96 -2.61 0.35
N LEU A 190 -15.10 -3.87 0.76
CA LEU A 190 -15.73 -4.92 -0.04
C LEU A 190 -17.24 -5.02 0.16
N GLY A 191 -17.81 -4.47 1.24
CA GLY A 191 -19.26 -4.44 1.45
C GLY A 191 -19.74 -4.37 2.89
N ASP A 192 -18.88 -4.66 3.87
CA ASP A 192 -19.22 -4.67 5.29
C ASP A 192 -19.19 -3.25 5.87
N ASN A 193 -20.12 -2.43 5.40
CA ASN A 193 -20.30 -1.05 5.82
C ASN A 193 -21.80 -0.72 5.93
N PRO A 194 -22.19 0.38 6.59
CA PRO A 194 -23.60 0.72 6.80
C PRO A 194 -24.44 0.85 5.52
N ALA A 195 -23.81 1.11 4.38
CA ALA A 195 -24.49 1.19 3.09
C ALA A 195 -24.63 -0.18 2.38
N GLY A 196 -24.08 -1.25 2.96
CA GLY A 196 -24.14 -2.61 2.43
C GLY A 196 -23.58 -2.75 1.02
N ARG A 197 -22.62 -1.90 0.65
CA ARG A 197 -22.15 -1.75 -0.74
C ARG A 197 -20.64 -1.86 -0.89
N SER A 198 -20.18 -2.35 -2.03
CA SER A 198 -18.77 -2.34 -2.38
C SER A 198 -18.31 -0.93 -2.76
N TYR A 199 -17.04 -0.65 -2.50
CA TYR A 199 -16.30 0.48 -3.05
C TYR A 199 -15.33 0.09 -4.16
N VAL A 200 -15.34 -1.18 -4.60
CA VAL A 200 -14.52 -1.69 -5.71
C VAL A 200 -15.38 -1.78 -6.97
N VAL A 201 -14.99 -1.04 -8.01
CA VAL A 201 -15.72 -0.99 -9.29
C VAL A 201 -15.86 -2.41 -9.86
N GLY A 202 -17.09 -2.78 -10.24
CA GLY A 202 -17.39 -4.09 -10.83
C GLY A 202 -17.45 -5.27 -9.86
N TYR A 203 -17.30 -5.05 -8.56
CA TYR A 203 -17.24 -6.13 -7.56
C TYR A 203 -18.35 -6.01 -6.50
N GLY A 204 -18.80 -7.15 -5.98
CA GLY A 204 -19.69 -7.20 -4.82
C GLY A 204 -21.08 -6.59 -5.05
N THR A 205 -21.69 -6.14 -3.95
CA THR A 205 -23.04 -5.58 -3.94
C THR A 205 -22.99 -4.08 -4.24
N ASN A 206 -23.79 -3.60 -5.18
CA ASN A 206 -23.93 -2.17 -5.51
C ASN A 206 -22.59 -1.40 -5.64
N PRO A 207 -21.63 -1.83 -6.48
CA PRO A 207 -20.34 -1.13 -6.64
C PRO A 207 -20.50 0.28 -7.23
N PRO A 208 -19.47 1.14 -7.13
CA PRO A 208 -19.46 2.43 -7.82
C PRO A 208 -19.52 2.20 -9.34
N LYS A 209 -20.39 2.94 -10.02
CA LYS A 209 -20.55 2.86 -11.47
C LYS A 209 -19.80 3.96 -12.23
N ASN A 210 -19.60 5.10 -11.56
CA ASN A 210 -19.12 6.34 -12.18
C ASN A 210 -17.82 6.82 -11.51
N PRO A 211 -16.73 6.03 -11.54
CA PRO A 211 -15.43 6.53 -11.11
C PRO A 211 -14.99 7.70 -12.01
N HIS A 212 -14.30 8.67 -11.42
CA HIS A 212 -13.72 9.79 -12.16
C HIS A 212 -12.56 9.31 -13.04
N HIS A 213 -12.87 8.80 -14.24
CA HIS A 213 -11.90 8.16 -15.14
C HIS A 213 -12.27 8.37 -16.62
N ARG A 214 -11.44 9.13 -17.34
CA ARG A 214 -11.69 9.52 -18.75
C ARG A 214 -11.88 8.32 -19.68
N GLY A 215 -10.99 7.35 -19.63
CA GLY A 215 -11.10 6.15 -20.46
C GLY A 215 -12.31 5.27 -20.12
N ALA A 216 -12.87 5.41 -18.92
CA ALA A 216 -14.02 4.61 -18.49
C ALA A 216 -15.34 5.29 -18.86
N SER A 217 -15.39 6.63 -18.83
CA SER A 217 -16.62 7.38 -19.11
C SER A 217 -17.11 7.14 -20.53
N GLY A 218 -16.21 7.13 -21.51
CA GLY A 218 -16.57 7.04 -22.93
C GLY A 218 -17.19 8.32 -23.48
N ILE A 219 -16.97 9.44 -22.79
CA ILE A 219 -17.35 10.79 -23.23
C ILE A 219 -16.35 11.27 -24.28
N TYR A 220 -16.84 11.74 -25.42
CA TYR A 220 -16.03 12.16 -26.57
C TYR A 220 -16.03 13.68 -26.80
N ASP A 221 -16.86 14.43 -26.08
CA ASP A 221 -16.98 15.90 -26.18
C ASP A 221 -16.21 16.65 -25.08
N GLY A 222 -15.48 15.93 -24.22
CA GLY A 222 -14.71 16.50 -23.11
C GLY A 222 -15.55 16.93 -21.91
N SER A 223 -16.87 16.69 -21.90
CA SER A 223 -17.73 17.03 -20.76
C SER A 223 -17.39 16.21 -19.52
N ILE A 224 -17.29 16.88 -18.37
CA ILE A 224 -17.08 16.24 -17.06
C ILE A 224 -18.39 15.99 -16.29
N SER A 225 -19.52 16.49 -16.82
CA SER A 225 -20.83 16.52 -16.17
C SER A 225 -21.88 15.68 -16.90
N ALA A 226 -21.47 14.82 -17.83
CA ALA A 226 -22.42 14.01 -18.59
C ALA A 226 -23.18 13.04 -17.67
N PRO A 227 -24.52 12.98 -17.76
CA PRO A 227 -25.37 12.36 -16.74
C PRO A 227 -25.49 10.83 -16.84
N PHE A 228 -24.64 10.16 -17.62
CA PHE A 228 -24.78 8.73 -17.91
C PHE A 228 -23.76 7.87 -17.16
N ASP A 229 -24.13 6.60 -16.92
CA ASP A 229 -23.22 5.62 -16.34
C ASP A 229 -21.97 5.44 -17.23
N ASN A 230 -20.77 5.36 -16.64
CA ASN A 230 -19.52 5.18 -17.41
C ASN A 230 -19.63 4.01 -18.40
N ARG A 231 -19.36 4.28 -19.69
CA ARG A 231 -19.60 3.34 -20.80
C ARG A 231 -18.69 2.10 -20.78
N HIS A 232 -17.47 2.24 -20.29
CA HIS A 232 -16.41 1.21 -20.34
C HIS A 232 -16.08 0.60 -18.97
N GLY A 233 -17.06 0.51 -18.07
CA GLY A 233 -16.90 -0.20 -16.79
C GLY A 233 -16.94 -1.73 -16.92
N PRO A 234 -16.31 -2.47 -15.99
CA PRO A 234 -16.45 -3.92 -15.91
C PRO A 234 -17.93 -4.32 -15.77
N ARG A 235 -18.44 -5.13 -16.70
CA ARG A 235 -19.78 -5.72 -16.63
C ARG A 235 -19.80 -6.75 -15.51
N ARG A 236 -20.92 -6.85 -14.78
CA ARG A 236 -21.12 -7.83 -13.69
C ARG A 236 -20.61 -9.20 -14.13
N VAL A 237 -19.63 -9.75 -13.42
CA VAL A 237 -19.39 -11.19 -13.43
C VAL A 237 -20.53 -11.80 -12.60
N SER A 238 -21.58 -12.25 -13.26
CA SER A 238 -22.60 -13.09 -12.62
C SER A 238 -21.89 -14.32 -12.06
N ARG A 239 -22.04 -14.59 -10.75
CA ARG A 239 -21.55 -15.80 -10.11
C ARG A 239 -21.93 -17.00 -11.00
N LEU A 240 -20.93 -17.78 -11.43
CA LEU A 240 -21.18 -19.13 -11.94
C LEU A 240 -21.91 -19.88 -10.85
N SER A 241 -23.22 -20.14 -11.01
CA SER A 241 -23.91 -21.09 -10.17
C SER A 241 -23.33 -22.45 -10.50
N THR A 242 -22.57 -23.04 -9.59
CA THR A 242 -22.21 -24.45 -9.67
C THR A 242 -23.48 -25.26 -9.43
N SER A 243 -24.19 -25.61 -10.50
CA SER A 243 -25.20 -26.67 -10.44
C SER A 243 -24.46 -28.00 -10.29
N SER A 244 -24.53 -28.58 -9.09
CA SER A 244 -24.09 -29.95 -8.85
C SER A 244 -25.09 -30.93 -9.46
N THR A 245 -24.87 -31.31 -10.72
CA THR A 245 -25.63 -32.40 -11.32
C THR A 245 -25.08 -33.73 -10.80
N SER A 246 -25.77 -34.36 -9.85
CA SER A 246 -25.45 -35.73 -9.42
C SER A 246 -25.70 -36.70 -10.60
N ARG A 247 -24.64 -37.35 -11.10
CA ARG A 247 -24.81 -38.50 -12.01
C ARG A 247 -25.02 -39.76 -11.19
N ARG A 248 -26.26 -40.26 -11.21
CA ARG A 248 -26.62 -41.61 -10.73
C ARG A 248 -26.06 -42.63 -11.71
N SER A 249 -25.19 -43.51 -11.21
CA SER A 249 -24.68 -44.69 -11.92
C SER A 249 -25.81 -45.71 -12.07
N THR A 250 -26.07 -46.16 -13.30
CA THR A 250 -26.81 -47.40 -13.57
C THR A 250 -25.91 -48.31 -14.40
N ARG A 251 -25.57 -49.48 -13.86
CA ARG A 251 -24.95 -50.61 -14.58
C ARG A 251 -26.06 -51.57 -15.00
N PRO A 252 -26.06 -52.12 -16.22
CA PRO A 252 -26.76 -53.36 -16.51
C PRO A 252 -25.85 -54.58 -16.28
N ALA A 253 -26.50 -55.72 -16.06
CA ALA A 253 -25.93 -57.05 -15.88
C ALA A 253 -25.29 -57.60 -17.16
#